data_AF-A0A7Y7DHU1-F1
#
_entry.id   AF-A0A7Y7DHU1-F1
#
_cell.length_a   1.000
_cell.length_b   1.000
_cell.length_c   1.000
_cell.angle_alpha   90.00
_cell.angle_beta   90.00
_cell.angle_gamma   90.00
#
_symmetry.space_group_name_H-M   'P 1'
#
loop_
_entity.id
_entity.type
_entity.pdbx_description
1 polymer ?
#
loop_
_entity_poly.entity_id
_entity_poly.type
_entity_poly.pdbx_seq_one_letter_code
_entity_poly.pdbx_strand_id
1 'polypeptide(L)'
;MNNVIKILILSVFITSCSTRNKEKLILNKKIDSIAVLSDLYLQKLTSLKKFNGAVLLKKDGKVILRKAYNMSQDKNTKLNVSVNSQFDLRSVAKLFAKISVLELEKKGEIKREDLIEKYLPNFPNGDKITINHLMTNTSGLPRSFNKAEKDFILLSPEEVVELASKEKLEFTPGEKERYSNVGFQLLYYIIGKINNKTFSDHLNKTFFTPLKMTKSGGNFDADLSHLDKYAYGHFLNEKKELVCECSFPRDEMKMGHLHSTVEDLSKFLDFLDKDNHKVVVYENTISHSGGTRGKRAYVEKNFKDNYNLIFLSNFDGIPFQKIVEDLQKLLLEKEVDMPKDINRKPTKISTNLLKKYAGTYDVINAGHLIITLKLENDSLYVYQKGNNNGVLYPENDTIFFADKKSEESLEFKKDSLGRYYILLDFQGVRFKGVRIPEK
;
A
#
# COMPACT_ATOMS: atom_id res chain seq x y z
N MET A 1 -19.51 -96.80 -5.99
CA MET A 1 -19.58 -96.99 -4.52
C MET A 1 -18.54 -96.09 -3.87
N ASN A 2 -19.02 -95.08 -3.13
CA ASN A 2 -18.43 -94.33 -2.00
C ASN A 2 -16.92 -94.08 -1.91
N ASN A 3 -16.48 -92.83 -2.10
CA ASN A 3 -16.19 -91.86 -1.02
C ASN A 3 -15.34 -90.69 -1.56
N VAL A 4 -15.87 -89.47 -1.55
CA VAL A 4 -15.07 -88.24 -1.72
C VAL A 4 -15.48 -87.21 -0.66
N ILE A 5 -14.53 -86.93 0.21
CA ILE A 5 -14.57 -85.89 1.26
C ILE A 5 -14.43 -84.52 0.59
N LYS A 6 -15.41 -83.63 0.74
CA LYS A 6 -15.32 -82.22 0.32
C LYS A 6 -14.90 -81.36 1.51
N ILE A 7 -13.71 -80.78 1.39
CA ILE A 7 -13.17 -79.75 2.30
C ILE A 7 -13.80 -78.40 1.93
N LEU A 8 -14.37 -77.74 2.92
CA LEU A 8 -14.96 -76.39 2.82
C LEU A 8 -13.84 -75.36 3.04
N ILE A 9 -13.43 -74.64 1.98
CA ILE A 9 -12.48 -73.52 2.07
C ILE A 9 -13.27 -72.23 2.35
N LEU A 10 -13.06 -71.67 3.54
CA LEU A 10 -13.60 -70.38 3.97
C LEU A 10 -12.74 -69.25 3.39
N SER A 11 -13.25 -68.54 2.39
CA SER A 11 -12.60 -67.36 1.80
C SER A 11 -12.86 -66.11 2.65
N VAL A 12 -11.81 -65.66 3.35
CA VAL A 12 -11.79 -64.37 4.05
C VAL A 12 -11.60 -63.25 3.03
N PHE A 13 -12.66 -62.50 2.76
CA PHE A 13 -12.58 -61.22 2.04
C PHE A 13 -12.04 -60.14 2.99
N ILE A 14 -10.76 -59.79 2.85
CA ILE A 14 -10.20 -58.57 3.44
C ILE A 14 -10.61 -57.40 2.55
N THR A 15 -11.69 -56.72 2.90
CA THR A 15 -12.04 -55.41 2.33
C THR A 15 -11.14 -54.35 2.96
N SER A 16 -10.04 -54.03 2.27
CA SER A 16 -9.26 -52.82 2.52
C SER A 16 -10.13 -51.59 2.21
N CYS A 17 -10.79 -51.05 3.22
CA CYS A 17 -11.53 -49.80 3.12
C CYS A 17 -10.56 -48.63 2.93
N SER A 18 -10.46 -48.12 1.71
CA SER A 18 -9.71 -46.90 1.40
C SER A 18 -10.35 -45.69 2.11
N THR A 19 -9.63 -45.07 3.03
CA THR A 19 -9.95 -43.74 3.56
C THR A 19 -9.75 -42.69 2.46
N ARG A 20 -10.82 -42.36 1.72
CA ARG A 20 -10.84 -41.29 0.71
C ARG A 20 -11.61 -40.06 1.21
N ASN A 21 -10.90 -38.92 1.23
CA ASN A 21 -11.37 -37.58 0.80
C ASN A 21 -12.44 -36.78 1.58
N LYS A 22 -12.58 -36.90 2.91
CA LYS A 22 -13.41 -35.91 3.66
C LYS A 22 -12.68 -34.59 3.99
N GLU A 23 -11.40 -34.64 4.36
CA GLU A 23 -10.65 -33.41 4.71
C GLU A 23 -10.41 -32.48 3.51
N LYS A 24 -10.13 -33.06 2.33
CA LYS A 24 -9.87 -32.29 1.10
C LYS A 24 -11.12 -31.54 0.58
N LEU A 25 -12.32 -32.08 0.82
CA LEU A 25 -13.58 -31.49 0.36
C LEU A 25 -14.01 -30.28 1.21
N ILE A 26 -13.81 -30.36 2.54
CA ILE A 26 -14.17 -29.29 3.48
C ILE A 26 -13.20 -28.10 3.33
N LEU A 27 -11.90 -28.37 3.22
CA LEU A 27 -10.88 -27.34 2.99
C LEU A 27 -11.13 -26.59 1.67
N ASN A 28 -11.50 -27.31 0.61
CA ASN A 28 -11.84 -26.71 -0.68
C ASN A 28 -13.10 -25.85 -0.58
N LYS A 29 -14.18 -26.32 0.07
CA LYS A 29 -15.43 -25.54 0.21
C LYS A 29 -15.24 -24.20 0.94
N LYS A 30 -14.37 -24.16 1.96
CA LYS A 30 -14.02 -22.91 2.66
C LYS A 30 -13.20 -21.97 1.78
N ILE A 31 -12.15 -22.48 1.13
CA ILE A 31 -11.33 -21.68 0.19
C ILE A 31 -12.18 -21.11 -0.96
N ASP A 32 -13.08 -21.93 -1.51
CA ASP A 32 -14.03 -21.53 -2.56
C ASP A 32 -14.93 -20.38 -2.07
N SER A 33 -15.33 -20.39 -0.79
CA SER A 33 -16.12 -19.29 -0.21
C SER A 33 -15.33 -17.98 -0.07
N ILE A 34 -14.06 -18.02 0.36
CA ILE A 34 -13.20 -16.82 0.46
C ILE A 34 -12.99 -16.21 -0.92
N ALA A 35 -12.69 -17.04 -1.91
CA ALA A 35 -12.49 -16.61 -3.29
C ALA A 35 -13.74 -15.94 -3.86
N VAL A 36 -14.92 -16.56 -3.69
CA VAL A 36 -16.20 -16.02 -4.16
C VAL A 36 -16.55 -14.70 -3.47
N LEU A 37 -16.44 -14.63 -2.14
CA LEU A 37 -16.74 -13.40 -1.39
C LEU A 37 -15.79 -12.25 -1.74
N SER A 38 -14.49 -12.54 -1.87
CA SER A 38 -13.49 -11.56 -2.30
C SER A 38 -13.76 -11.07 -3.73
N ASP A 39 -14.15 -11.97 -4.62
CA ASP A 39 -14.51 -11.59 -5.99
C ASP A 39 -15.76 -10.71 -6.01
N LEU A 40 -16.83 -11.09 -5.31
CA LEU A 40 -18.05 -10.30 -5.21
C LEU A 40 -17.78 -8.91 -4.62
N TYR A 41 -16.96 -8.83 -3.56
CA TYR A 41 -16.57 -7.57 -2.94
C TYR A 41 -15.86 -6.64 -3.95
N LEU A 42 -14.86 -7.15 -4.67
CA LEU A 42 -14.10 -6.38 -5.65
C LEU A 42 -14.94 -6.02 -6.89
N GLN A 43 -15.79 -6.92 -7.36
CA GLN A 43 -16.77 -6.61 -8.42
C GLN A 43 -17.69 -5.47 -8.00
N LYS A 44 -18.17 -5.50 -6.75
CA LYS A 44 -19.04 -4.45 -6.23
C LYS A 44 -18.31 -3.12 -6.13
N LEU A 45 -17.10 -3.06 -5.58
CA LEU A 45 -16.26 -1.84 -5.62
C LEU A 45 -16.07 -1.31 -7.04
N THR A 46 -15.80 -2.19 -7.99
CA THR A 46 -15.56 -1.83 -9.40
C THR A 46 -16.82 -1.26 -10.05
N SER A 47 -17.99 -1.85 -9.78
CA SER A 47 -19.29 -1.33 -10.25
C SER A 47 -19.61 0.07 -9.71
N LEU A 48 -19.13 0.36 -8.50
CA LEU A 48 -19.22 1.68 -7.85
C LEU A 48 -18.14 2.66 -8.31
N LYS A 49 -17.30 2.28 -9.29
CA LYS A 49 -16.11 3.04 -9.75
C LYS A 49 -15.11 3.36 -8.64
N LYS A 50 -15.06 2.51 -7.60
CA LYS A 50 -14.17 2.61 -6.44
C LYS A 50 -12.96 1.67 -6.52
N PHE A 51 -12.77 0.96 -7.62
CA PHE A 51 -11.60 0.12 -7.87
C PHE A 51 -11.37 -0.10 -9.38
N ASN A 52 -10.11 -0.07 -9.80
CA ASN A 52 -9.65 -0.48 -11.14
C ASN A 52 -8.21 -0.98 -11.01
N GLY A 53 -7.95 -2.25 -11.30
CA GLY A 53 -6.67 -2.85 -10.95
C GLY A 53 -6.63 -4.37 -11.02
N ALA A 54 -5.53 -4.96 -10.59
CA ALA A 54 -5.33 -6.39 -10.46
C ALA A 54 -5.16 -6.78 -8.99
N VAL A 55 -5.71 -7.93 -8.62
CA VAL A 55 -5.62 -8.50 -7.26
C VAL A 55 -5.13 -9.93 -7.35
N LEU A 56 -4.23 -10.30 -6.44
CA LEU A 56 -3.87 -11.69 -6.17
C LEU A 56 -3.95 -11.96 -4.67
N LEU A 57 -4.74 -12.97 -4.31
CA LEU A 57 -4.86 -13.48 -2.95
C LEU A 57 -4.33 -14.92 -2.91
N LYS A 58 -3.47 -15.19 -1.92
CA LYS A 58 -2.94 -16.52 -1.65
C LYS A 58 -3.28 -16.89 -0.21
N LYS A 59 -3.76 -18.11 0.02
CA LYS A 59 -4.03 -18.66 1.34
C LYS A 59 -3.49 -20.07 1.40
N ASP A 60 -2.75 -20.39 2.45
CA ASP A 60 -2.16 -21.71 2.66
C ASP A 60 -1.35 -22.23 1.46
N GLY A 61 -0.52 -21.36 0.90
CA GLY A 61 0.31 -21.68 -0.27
C GLY A 61 -0.46 -21.81 -1.60
N LYS A 62 -1.79 -21.62 -1.62
CA LYS A 62 -2.62 -21.72 -2.82
C LYS A 62 -3.12 -20.35 -3.26
N VAL A 63 -3.07 -20.08 -4.56
CA VAL A 63 -3.71 -18.89 -5.14
C VAL A 63 -5.22 -19.12 -5.13
N ILE A 64 -5.94 -18.29 -4.39
CA ILE A 64 -7.41 -18.40 -4.25
C ILE A 64 -8.14 -17.37 -5.11
N LEU A 65 -7.50 -16.24 -5.42
CA LEU A 65 -8.01 -15.23 -6.35
C LEU A 65 -6.85 -14.66 -7.14
N ARG A 66 -7.01 -14.54 -8.47
CA ARG A 66 -6.09 -13.86 -9.37
C ARG A 66 -6.89 -13.24 -10.51
N LYS A 67 -7.25 -11.97 -10.37
CA LYS A 67 -8.22 -11.34 -11.29
C LYS A 67 -7.93 -9.85 -11.46
N ALA A 68 -8.25 -9.34 -12.64
CA ALA A 68 -8.26 -7.91 -12.92
C ALA A 68 -9.70 -7.41 -12.98
N TYR A 69 -9.89 -6.20 -12.49
CA TYR A 69 -11.17 -5.53 -12.35
C TYR A 69 -11.08 -4.18 -13.05
N ASN A 70 -12.00 -3.93 -13.98
CA ASN A 70 -11.99 -2.76 -14.82
C ASN A 70 -13.33 -2.02 -14.70
N MET A 71 -13.28 -0.73 -14.37
CA MET A 71 -14.48 0.10 -14.26
C MET A 71 -15.04 0.49 -15.64
N SER A 72 -14.21 0.42 -16.69
CA SER A 72 -14.62 0.58 -18.08
C SER A 72 -14.78 -0.79 -18.75
N GLN A 73 -15.86 -0.95 -19.52
CA GLN A 73 -16.08 -2.12 -20.38
C GLN A 73 -15.28 -2.04 -21.69
N ASP A 74 -14.80 -0.84 -22.06
CA ASP A 74 -13.99 -0.66 -23.26
C ASP A 74 -12.54 -1.11 -23.00
N LYS A 75 -12.19 -2.22 -23.66
CA LYS A 75 -10.87 -2.87 -23.57
C LYS A 75 -9.76 -2.10 -24.29
N ASN A 76 -10.10 -1.12 -25.13
CA ASN A 76 -9.13 -0.33 -25.89
C ASN A 76 -8.64 0.91 -25.13
N THR A 77 -9.20 1.17 -23.94
CA THR A 77 -8.80 2.31 -23.11
C THR A 77 -7.50 2.05 -22.36
N LYS A 78 -6.72 3.11 -22.11
CA LYS A 78 -5.52 3.06 -21.24
C LYS A 78 -5.84 2.74 -19.76
N LEU A 79 -7.10 2.86 -19.38
CA LEU A 79 -7.61 2.47 -18.06
C LEU A 79 -7.69 0.94 -17.92
N ASN A 80 -7.91 0.22 -19.03
CA ASN A 80 -8.08 -1.22 -19.01
C ASN A 80 -6.76 -1.93 -18.65
N VAL A 81 -6.83 -2.83 -17.67
CA VAL A 81 -5.71 -3.61 -17.18
C VAL A 81 -6.04 -5.09 -17.11
N SER A 82 -5.00 -5.91 -17.09
CA SER A 82 -5.07 -7.35 -16.86
C SER A 82 -4.15 -7.74 -15.71
N VAL A 83 -4.26 -8.99 -15.26
CA VAL A 83 -3.31 -9.58 -14.28
C VAL A 83 -1.87 -9.62 -14.78
N ASN A 84 -1.66 -9.42 -16.09
CA ASN A 84 -0.37 -9.35 -16.75
C ASN A 84 0.15 -7.92 -16.94
N SER A 85 -0.66 -6.89 -16.62
CA SER A 85 -0.25 -5.50 -16.75
C SER A 85 0.81 -5.15 -15.71
N GLN A 86 1.82 -4.38 -16.13
CA GLN A 86 2.93 -3.95 -15.30
C GLN A 86 2.55 -2.63 -14.62
N PHE A 87 2.43 -2.65 -13.30
CA PHE A 87 2.12 -1.48 -12.49
C PHE A 87 3.38 -0.95 -11.84
N ASP A 88 3.45 0.37 -11.75
CA ASP A 88 4.48 1.07 -10.99
C ASP A 88 4.25 0.88 -9.48
N LEU A 89 5.29 0.38 -8.82
CA LEU A 89 5.26 -0.11 -7.45
C LEU A 89 5.39 1.02 -6.41
N ARG A 90 5.87 2.18 -6.83
CA ARG A 90 6.17 3.31 -5.93
C ARG A 90 6.94 2.83 -4.70
N SER A 91 6.45 3.16 -3.51
CA SER A 91 7.18 2.87 -2.26
C SER A 91 7.25 1.38 -1.91
N VAL A 92 6.54 0.47 -2.59
CA VAL A 92 6.81 -0.98 -2.45
C VAL A 92 8.27 -1.32 -2.81
N ALA A 93 8.95 -0.52 -3.65
CA ALA A 93 10.37 -0.67 -3.92
C ALA A 93 11.28 -0.59 -2.67
N LYS A 94 10.84 0.13 -1.63
CA LYS A 94 11.57 0.19 -0.35
C LYS A 94 11.62 -1.17 0.34
N LEU A 95 10.59 -2.00 0.16
CA LEU A 95 10.60 -3.36 0.69
C LEU A 95 11.68 -4.19 0.00
N PHE A 96 11.81 -4.10 -1.31
CA PHE A 96 12.91 -4.74 -2.04
C PHE A 96 14.28 -4.30 -1.51
N ALA A 97 14.49 -3.01 -1.26
CA ALA A 97 15.76 -2.53 -0.70
C ALA A 97 16.02 -3.05 0.72
N LYS A 98 15.00 -3.07 1.58
CA LYS A 98 15.16 -3.65 2.92
C LYS A 98 15.57 -5.12 2.85
N ILE A 99 14.91 -5.91 2.00
CA ILE A 99 15.24 -7.33 1.81
C ILE A 99 16.63 -7.49 1.17
N SER A 100 17.00 -6.65 0.20
CA SER A 100 18.37 -6.61 -0.36
C SER A 100 19.44 -6.44 0.70
N VAL A 101 19.26 -5.54 1.68
CA VAL A 101 20.22 -5.39 2.78
C VAL A 101 20.36 -6.68 3.57
N LEU A 102 19.24 -7.34 3.89
CA LEU A 102 19.26 -8.61 4.63
C LEU A 102 19.98 -9.72 3.83
N GLU A 103 19.74 -9.80 2.54
CA GLU A 103 20.40 -10.78 1.66
C GLU A 103 21.90 -10.51 1.46
N LEU A 104 22.29 -9.24 1.36
CA LEU A 104 23.70 -8.84 1.31
C LEU A 104 24.39 -9.06 2.66
N GLU A 105 23.70 -8.85 3.78
CA GLU A 105 24.25 -9.07 5.12
C GLU A 105 24.54 -10.55 5.39
N LYS A 106 23.64 -11.45 4.95
CA LYS A 106 23.91 -12.90 5.00
C LYS A 106 25.18 -13.31 4.26
N LYS A 107 25.55 -12.57 3.21
CA LYS A 107 26.78 -12.79 2.44
C LYS A 107 28.01 -12.07 3.01
N GLY A 108 27.83 -11.28 4.08
CA GLY A 108 28.89 -10.47 4.68
C GLY A 108 29.30 -9.25 3.84
N GLU A 109 28.52 -8.87 2.82
CA GLU A 109 28.82 -7.74 1.91
C GLU A 109 28.46 -6.37 2.54
N ILE A 110 27.53 -6.37 3.50
CA ILE A 110 27.08 -5.19 4.25
C ILE A 110 26.71 -5.61 5.68
N LYS A 111 26.82 -4.70 6.64
CA LYS A 111 26.20 -4.85 7.96
C LYS A 111 25.20 -3.72 8.16
N ARG A 112 24.06 -4.01 8.78
CA ARG A 112 23.09 -2.95 9.13
C ARG A 112 23.71 -1.87 10.02
N GLU A 113 24.69 -2.22 10.84
CA GLU A 113 25.40 -1.32 11.75
C GLU A 113 26.54 -0.55 11.07
N ASP A 114 26.86 -0.85 9.80
CA ASP A 114 27.85 -0.08 9.06
C ASP A 114 27.40 1.38 8.93
N LEU A 115 28.33 2.29 9.18
CA LEU A 115 28.19 3.72 8.90
C LEU A 115 28.17 3.95 7.39
N ILE A 116 27.34 4.89 6.92
CA ILE A 116 27.21 5.14 5.49
C ILE A 116 28.49 5.73 4.89
N GLU A 117 29.37 6.36 5.69
CA GLU A 117 30.67 6.87 5.24
C GLU A 117 31.55 5.79 4.60
N LYS A 118 31.41 4.53 5.05
CA LYS A 118 32.09 3.36 4.48
C LYS A 118 31.77 3.19 2.98
N TYR A 119 30.55 3.56 2.58
CA TYR A 119 30.06 3.43 1.21
C TYR A 119 30.05 4.76 0.46
N LEU A 120 29.91 5.88 1.18
CA LEU A 120 29.82 7.25 0.69
C LEU A 120 30.87 8.11 1.41
N PRO A 121 32.16 8.03 1.03
CA PRO A 121 33.20 8.83 1.64
C PRO A 121 32.86 10.33 1.58
N ASN A 122 33.12 11.05 2.68
CA ASN A 122 32.85 12.48 2.83
C ASN A 122 31.37 12.89 2.83
N PHE A 123 30.42 11.96 2.95
CA PHE A 123 29.01 12.32 3.13
C PHE A 123 28.81 13.03 4.48
N PRO A 124 28.20 14.22 4.54
CA PRO A 124 27.99 14.94 5.80
C PRO A 124 27.18 14.13 6.82
N ASN A 125 27.71 13.99 8.04
CA ASN A 125 27.17 13.11 9.09
C ASN A 125 27.16 11.61 8.71
N GLY A 126 27.91 11.20 7.69
CA GLY A 126 28.02 9.81 7.28
C GLY A 126 28.64 8.90 8.34
N ASP A 127 29.40 9.49 9.26
CA ASP A 127 29.97 8.91 10.47
C ASP A 127 28.95 8.67 11.61
N LYS A 128 27.70 9.13 11.42
CA LYS A 128 26.61 9.01 12.41
C LYS A 128 25.41 8.22 11.90
N ILE A 129 25.25 8.12 10.58
CA ILE A 129 24.11 7.46 9.94
C ILE A 129 24.53 6.02 9.62
N THR A 130 23.76 5.04 10.08
CA THR A 130 23.96 3.63 9.75
C THR A 130 23.04 3.19 8.61
N ILE A 131 23.32 2.05 7.99
CA ILE A 131 22.40 1.39 7.05
C ILE A 131 21.05 1.11 7.72
N ASN A 132 21.05 0.70 8.99
CA ASN A 132 19.83 0.47 9.76
C ASN A 132 19.00 1.75 9.91
N HIS A 133 19.65 2.90 10.13
CA HIS A 133 18.96 4.19 10.20
C HIS A 133 18.22 4.53 8.90
N LEU A 134 18.80 4.21 7.73
CA LEU A 134 18.12 4.38 6.44
C LEU A 134 16.93 3.41 6.30
N MET A 135 17.11 2.12 6.63
CA MET A 135 16.05 1.11 6.53
C MET A 135 14.84 1.39 7.43
N THR A 136 15.09 1.94 8.61
CA THR A 136 14.07 2.15 9.66
C THR A 136 13.51 3.56 9.68
N ASN A 137 13.88 4.43 8.72
CA ASN A 137 13.49 5.84 8.69
C ASN A 137 13.90 6.62 9.95
N THR A 138 15.06 6.31 10.54
CA THR A 138 15.58 6.97 11.75
C THR A 138 16.86 7.77 11.49
N SER A 139 17.18 8.07 10.23
CA SER A 139 18.44 8.74 9.84
C SER A 139 18.51 10.23 10.14
N GLY A 140 17.40 10.88 10.47
CA GLY A 140 17.33 12.35 10.55
C GLY A 140 17.23 13.05 9.20
N LEU A 141 17.36 12.33 8.07
CA LEU A 141 17.22 12.93 6.73
C LEU A 141 15.77 13.33 6.45
N PRO A 142 15.54 14.42 5.69
CA PRO A 142 14.21 14.95 5.46
C PRO A 142 13.33 13.99 4.64
N ARG A 143 12.01 14.20 4.71
CA ARG A 143 11.03 13.39 3.96
C ARG A 143 11.28 13.41 2.45
N SER A 144 11.58 14.59 1.92
CA SER A 144 11.82 14.90 0.52
C SER A 144 12.92 15.96 0.42
N PHE A 145 13.50 16.15 -0.77
CA PHE A 145 14.48 17.21 -1.01
C PHE A 145 13.84 18.60 -0.83
N ASN A 146 14.52 19.50 -0.13
CA ASN A 146 14.00 20.82 0.23
C ASN A 146 14.14 21.86 -0.90
N LYS A 147 15.06 21.63 -1.85
CA LYS A 147 15.30 22.48 -3.01
C LYS A 147 15.54 21.65 -4.25
N ALA A 148 14.56 21.62 -5.14
CA ALA A 148 14.78 21.19 -6.51
C ALA A 148 14.57 22.42 -7.43
N GLU A 149 15.51 23.37 -7.41
CA GLU A 149 15.62 24.40 -8.47
C GLU A 149 16.02 23.76 -9.82
N LYS A 150 16.51 22.51 -9.79
CA LYS A 150 16.71 21.65 -10.95
C LYS A 150 15.59 20.62 -11.02
N ASP A 151 15.12 20.32 -12.22
CA ASP A 151 14.30 19.14 -12.48
C ASP A 151 15.04 17.90 -11.97
N PHE A 152 14.64 17.38 -10.79
CA PHE A 152 15.21 16.18 -10.15
C PHE A 152 15.25 14.97 -11.11
N ILE A 153 14.35 15.01 -12.09
CA ILE A 153 14.18 14.15 -13.25
C ILE A 153 15.45 14.03 -14.10
N LEU A 154 16.35 15.00 -14.12
CA LEU A 154 17.54 14.99 -14.96
C LEU A 154 18.82 14.54 -14.23
N LEU A 155 18.76 14.33 -12.92
CA LEU A 155 19.95 14.02 -12.12
C LEU A 155 20.40 12.55 -12.29
N SER A 156 21.72 12.31 -12.38
CA SER A 156 22.32 11.00 -12.24
C SER A 156 22.20 10.47 -10.79
N PRO A 157 22.35 9.16 -10.54
CA PRO A 157 22.42 8.62 -9.19
C PRO A 157 23.45 9.35 -8.29
N GLU A 158 24.61 9.69 -8.83
CA GLU A 158 25.66 10.45 -8.14
C GLU A 158 25.19 11.87 -7.79
N GLU A 159 24.53 12.57 -8.72
CA GLU A 159 23.99 13.91 -8.48
C GLU A 159 22.86 13.88 -7.44
N VAL A 160 22.09 12.80 -7.34
CA VAL A 160 21.09 12.60 -6.27
C VAL A 160 21.77 12.44 -4.91
N VAL A 161 22.88 11.71 -4.83
CA VAL A 161 23.68 11.60 -3.59
C VAL A 161 24.30 12.96 -3.23
N GLU A 162 24.81 13.70 -4.21
CA GLU A 162 25.32 15.06 -4.00
C GLU A 162 24.22 15.99 -3.48
N LEU A 163 23.01 15.90 -4.03
CA LEU A 163 21.87 16.68 -3.54
C LEU A 163 21.51 16.29 -2.11
N ALA A 164 21.48 14.99 -1.80
CA ALA A 164 21.23 14.50 -0.44
C ALA A 164 22.28 14.98 0.56
N SER A 165 23.54 15.13 0.13
CA SER A 165 24.63 15.66 0.99
C SER A 165 24.42 17.12 1.41
N LYS A 166 23.59 17.88 0.68
CA LYS A 166 23.27 19.29 0.96
C LYS A 166 22.10 19.44 1.93
N GLU A 167 21.41 18.35 2.24
CA GLU A 167 20.28 18.37 3.19
C GLU A 167 20.77 18.43 4.64
N LYS A 168 20.05 19.18 5.47
CA LYS A 168 20.29 19.22 6.91
C LYS A 168 19.52 18.10 7.60
N LEU A 169 20.13 17.48 8.61
CA LEU A 169 19.39 16.57 9.48
C LEU A 169 18.35 17.34 10.28
N GLU A 170 17.13 16.80 10.34
CA GLU A 170 16.01 17.36 11.09
C GLU A 170 16.01 16.92 12.57
N PHE A 171 16.78 15.87 12.90
CA PHE A 171 17.00 15.33 14.24
C PHE A 171 18.24 14.42 14.26
N THR A 172 18.73 14.05 15.44
CA THR A 172 19.90 13.18 15.57
C THR A 172 19.58 11.75 15.08
N PRO A 173 20.46 11.08 14.30
CA PRO A 173 20.19 9.71 13.85
C PRO A 173 19.89 8.77 15.03
N GLY A 174 18.80 8.01 14.93
CA GLY A 174 18.29 7.11 15.96
C GLY A 174 17.32 7.74 16.97
N GLU A 175 17.19 9.08 17.01
CA GLU A 175 16.37 9.77 18.01
C GLU A 175 14.85 9.61 17.77
N LYS A 176 14.43 9.65 16.50
CA LYS A 176 13.03 9.65 16.07
C LYS A 176 12.85 8.85 14.79
N GLU A 177 11.61 8.43 14.51
CA GLU A 177 11.23 7.89 13.21
C GLU A 177 10.57 8.96 12.35
N ARG A 178 11.07 9.17 11.13
CA ARG A 178 10.45 10.01 10.11
C ARG A 178 10.70 9.45 8.72
N TYR A 179 9.61 9.08 8.05
CA TYR A 179 9.66 8.55 6.69
C TYR A 179 10.46 9.45 5.75
N SER A 180 11.54 8.91 5.15
CA SER A 180 12.48 9.67 4.33
C SER A 180 12.69 9.04 2.95
N ASN A 181 12.21 9.72 1.90
CA ASN A 181 12.56 9.33 0.53
C ASN A 181 14.05 9.59 0.25
N VAL A 182 14.62 10.65 0.82
CA VAL A 182 16.06 10.98 0.69
C VAL A 182 16.92 9.83 1.23
N GLY A 183 16.60 9.34 2.43
CA GLY A 183 17.30 8.21 3.03
C GLY A 183 17.22 6.94 2.18
N PHE A 184 16.07 6.66 1.56
CA PHE A 184 15.95 5.53 0.65
C PHE A 184 16.68 5.71 -0.68
N GLN A 185 16.80 6.93 -1.22
CA GLN A 185 17.65 7.18 -2.39
C GLN A 185 19.11 6.82 -2.09
N LEU A 186 19.63 7.20 -0.91
CA LEU A 186 20.96 6.78 -0.46
C LEU A 186 21.06 5.25 -0.33
N LEU A 187 20.04 4.61 0.24
CA LEU A 187 20.05 3.15 0.42
C LEU A 187 20.07 2.40 -0.92
N TYR A 188 19.26 2.84 -1.90
CA TYR A 188 19.27 2.27 -3.25
C TYR A 188 20.65 2.43 -3.91
N TYR A 189 21.25 3.61 -3.78
CA TYR A 189 22.59 3.89 -4.31
C TYR A 189 23.65 2.97 -3.68
N ILE A 190 23.66 2.83 -2.35
CA ILE A 190 24.61 1.98 -1.63
C ILE A 190 24.48 0.51 -2.06
N ILE A 191 23.24 -0.01 -2.17
CA ILE A 191 22.99 -1.39 -2.61
C ILE A 191 23.55 -1.64 -4.01
N GLY A 192 23.33 -0.71 -4.94
CA GLY A 192 23.91 -0.79 -6.29
C GLY A 192 25.44 -0.76 -6.25
N LYS A 193 26.00 0.19 -5.51
CA LYS A 193 27.45 0.43 -5.40
C LYS A 193 28.23 -0.77 -4.87
N ILE A 194 27.69 -1.52 -3.90
CA ILE A 194 28.34 -2.72 -3.34
C ILE A 194 28.74 -3.73 -4.42
N ASN A 195 27.98 -3.80 -5.51
CA ASN A 195 28.22 -4.71 -6.61
C ASN A 195 28.69 -4.02 -7.91
N ASN A 196 29.09 -2.74 -7.86
CA ASN A 196 29.42 -1.89 -9.02
C ASN A 196 28.32 -1.91 -10.11
N LYS A 197 27.05 -1.88 -9.70
CA LYS A 197 25.88 -1.89 -10.60
C LYS A 197 24.80 -0.94 -10.12
N THR A 198 23.69 -0.85 -10.84
CA THR A 198 22.52 -0.11 -10.36
C THR A 198 21.71 -0.93 -9.34
N PHE A 199 20.84 -0.25 -8.58
CA PHE A 199 19.88 -0.95 -7.71
C PHE A 199 19.02 -1.94 -8.49
N SER A 200 18.54 -1.57 -9.69
CA SER A 200 17.75 -2.45 -10.55
C SER A 200 18.53 -3.71 -10.97
N ASP A 201 19.81 -3.57 -11.33
CA ASP A 201 20.66 -4.73 -11.65
C ASP A 201 20.82 -5.67 -10.46
N HIS A 202 20.99 -5.11 -9.26
CA HIS A 202 21.03 -5.90 -8.03
C HIS A 202 19.71 -6.66 -7.84
N LEU A 203 18.56 -6.02 -8.03
CA LEU A 203 17.26 -6.69 -7.92
C LEU A 203 17.08 -7.76 -9.00
N ASN A 204 17.55 -7.53 -10.22
CA ASN A 204 17.46 -8.50 -11.30
C ASN A 204 18.28 -9.78 -10.96
N LYS A 205 19.52 -9.60 -10.49
CA LYS A 205 20.40 -10.71 -10.09
C LYS A 205 19.90 -11.43 -8.83
N THR A 206 19.36 -10.70 -7.86
CA THR A 206 19.02 -11.25 -6.54
C THR A 206 17.62 -11.82 -6.49
N PHE A 207 16.66 -11.19 -7.18
CA PHE A 207 15.23 -11.55 -7.11
C PHE A 207 14.65 -11.87 -8.48
N PHE A 208 14.72 -10.97 -9.46
CA PHE A 208 13.86 -11.12 -10.64
C PHE A 208 14.21 -12.35 -11.48
N THR A 209 15.49 -12.58 -11.75
CA THR A 209 15.94 -13.77 -12.49
C THR A 209 15.77 -15.05 -11.66
N PRO A 210 16.28 -15.16 -10.41
CA PRO A 210 16.15 -16.39 -9.62
C PRO A 210 14.70 -16.78 -9.32
N LEU A 211 13.83 -15.80 -9.05
CA LEU A 211 12.42 -16.02 -8.73
C LEU A 211 11.54 -16.04 -9.98
N LYS A 212 12.11 -15.95 -11.19
CA LYS A 212 11.37 -15.93 -12.47
C LYS A 212 10.30 -14.83 -12.53
N MET A 213 10.63 -13.65 -12.02
CA MET A 213 9.79 -12.45 -12.09
C MET A 213 10.00 -11.71 -13.42
N THR A 214 9.65 -12.35 -14.53
CA THR A 214 10.00 -11.91 -15.89
C THR A 214 9.26 -10.66 -16.37
N LYS A 215 8.29 -10.15 -15.61
CA LYS A 215 7.54 -8.92 -15.89
C LYS A 215 7.84 -7.83 -14.87
N SER A 216 8.94 -7.98 -14.13
CA SER A 216 9.42 -7.02 -13.15
C SER A 216 10.72 -6.38 -13.60
N GLY A 217 10.88 -5.10 -13.29
CA GLY A 217 12.04 -4.34 -13.71
C GLY A 217 12.11 -2.99 -13.01
N GLY A 218 13.25 -2.30 -13.21
CA GLY A 218 13.51 -0.97 -12.69
C GLY A 218 14.59 -0.27 -13.52
N ASN A 219 14.74 1.04 -13.32
CA ASN A 219 15.60 1.96 -14.08
C ASN A 219 15.28 2.06 -15.57
N PHE A 220 14.74 3.20 -16.02
CA PHE A 220 14.59 3.46 -17.45
C PHE A 220 15.09 4.85 -17.79
N ASP A 221 16.22 4.91 -18.49
CA ASP A 221 16.55 6.00 -19.39
C ASP A 221 15.52 5.99 -20.54
N ALA A 222 14.31 6.49 -20.25
CA ALA A 222 13.21 6.84 -21.16
C ALA A 222 12.74 5.83 -22.24
N ASP A 223 13.41 4.70 -22.47
CA ASP A 223 13.04 3.74 -23.50
C ASP A 223 11.98 2.79 -22.96
N LEU A 224 10.73 3.02 -23.35
CA LEU A 224 9.58 2.20 -22.96
C LEU A 224 9.37 0.98 -23.87
N SER A 225 10.23 0.75 -24.85
CA SER A 225 10.09 -0.32 -25.86
C SER A 225 10.01 -1.72 -25.23
N HIS A 226 10.54 -1.89 -24.03
CA HIS A 226 10.56 -3.16 -23.29
C HIS A 226 9.32 -3.38 -22.41
N LEU A 227 8.43 -2.39 -22.24
CA LEU A 227 7.19 -2.53 -21.46
C LEU A 227 6.07 -3.10 -22.33
N ASP A 228 5.77 -4.38 -22.16
CA ASP A 228 4.73 -5.10 -22.93
C ASP A 228 3.32 -4.50 -22.66
N LYS A 229 2.95 -4.28 -21.39
CA LYS A 229 1.61 -3.78 -20.99
C LYS A 229 1.65 -2.91 -19.74
N TYR A 230 2.20 -1.70 -19.84
CA TYR A 230 2.24 -0.76 -18.72
C TYR A 230 0.86 -0.21 -18.33
N ALA A 231 0.57 -0.20 -17.03
CA ALA A 231 -0.67 0.35 -16.48
C ALA A 231 -0.53 1.85 -16.17
N TYR A 232 -1.00 2.70 -17.09
CA TYR A 232 -1.03 4.16 -16.90
C TYR A 232 -2.00 4.56 -15.79
N GLY A 233 -1.58 5.51 -14.95
CA GLY A 233 -2.36 5.95 -13.79
C GLY A 233 -3.53 6.84 -14.19
N HIS A 234 -4.60 6.83 -13.39
CA HIS A 234 -5.80 7.65 -13.61
C HIS A 234 -6.29 8.25 -12.30
N PHE A 235 -6.71 9.52 -12.34
CA PHE A 235 -7.22 10.23 -11.17
C PHE A 235 -8.47 11.04 -11.54
N LEU A 236 -9.24 11.46 -10.54
CA LEU A 236 -10.34 12.40 -10.74
C LEU A 236 -9.81 13.84 -10.60
N ASN A 237 -10.07 14.69 -11.58
CA ASN A 237 -9.80 16.13 -11.45
C ASN A 237 -10.85 16.81 -10.54
N GLU A 238 -10.73 18.13 -10.34
CA GLU A 238 -11.67 18.91 -9.50
C GLU A 238 -13.13 18.84 -10.00
N LYS A 239 -13.33 18.63 -11.31
CA LYS A 239 -14.66 18.45 -11.93
C LYS A 239 -15.18 17.02 -11.82
N LYS A 240 -14.46 16.12 -11.12
CA LYS A 240 -14.74 14.69 -10.99
C LYS A 240 -14.72 13.93 -12.32
N GLU A 241 -13.94 14.44 -13.29
CA GLU A 241 -13.70 13.77 -14.56
C GLU A 241 -12.48 12.86 -14.43
N LEU A 242 -12.55 11.69 -15.05
CA LEU A 242 -11.44 10.74 -15.07
C LEU A 242 -10.35 11.23 -16.04
N VAL A 243 -9.17 11.52 -15.50
CA VAL A 243 -8.00 11.98 -16.25
C VAL A 243 -6.93 10.90 -16.23
N CYS A 244 -6.34 10.63 -17.40
CA CYS A 244 -5.18 9.76 -17.50
C CYS A 244 -3.90 10.56 -17.18
N GLU A 245 -3.16 10.12 -16.17
CA GLU A 245 -1.74 10.44 -16.01
C GLU A 245 -0.94 9.56 -16.99
N CYS A 246 -1.10 9.92 -18.27
CA CYS A 246 -0.54 9.22 -19.43
C CYS A 246 0.90 9.62 -19.70
N SER A 247 1.50 10.48 -18.87
CA SER A 247 2.93 10.68 -18.88
C SER A 247 3.59 9.45 -18.25
N PHE A 248 4.59 8.90 -18.92
CA PHE A 248 5.51 8.03 -18.20
C PHE A 248 6.16 8.88 -17.10
N PRO A 249 6.28 8.40 -15.85
CA PRO A 249 6.81 9.22 -14.77
C PRO A 249 8.17 9.77 -15.16
N ARG A 250 8.24 11.08 -15.40
CA ARG A 250 9.50 11.80 -15.47
C ARG A 250 9.89 11.96 -14.00
N ASP A 251 10.95 11.27 -13.56
CA ASP A 251 10.99 10.63 -12.22
C ASP A 251 11.38 11.54 -11.02
N GLU A 252 10.65 11.41 -9.90
CA GLU A 252 10.98 11.95 -8.56
C GLU A 252 11.68 10.90 -7.67
N MET A 253 11.67 9.62 -8.06
CA MET A 253 12.16 8.49 -7.27
C MET A 253 13.23 7.66 -8.00
N LYS A 254 13.93 8.26 -8.97
CA LYS A 254 15.10 7.77 -9.73
C LYS A 254 15.49 6.31 -9.48
N MET A 255 16.18 6.02 -8.39
CA MET A 255 16.77 4.70 -8.14
C MET A 255 15.79 3.64 -7.63
N GLY A 256 14.60 4.04 -7.17
CA GLY A 256 13.58 3.17 -6.60
C GLY A 256 12.33 2.99 -7.46
N HIS A 257 12.36 3.43 -8.72
CA HIS A 257 11.21 3.26 -9.61
C HIS A 257 11.21 1.87 -10.21
N LEU A 258 10.32 1.03 -9.69
CA LEU A 258 10.13 -0.35 -10.11
C LEU A 258 8.73 -0.53 -10.69
N HIS A 259 8.59 -1.47 -11.62
CA HIS A 259 7.32 -2.00 -12.06
C HIS A 259 7.25 -3.51 -11.86
N SER A 260 6.04 -4.05 -11.70
CA SER A 260 5.82 -5.49 -11.59
C SER A 260 4.36 -5.87 -11.87
N THR A 261 4.04 -7.16 -11.76
CA THR A 261 2.69 -7.71 -11.85
C THR A 261 2.31 -8.35 -10.52
N VAL A 262 1.02 -8.61 -10.31
CA VAL A 262 0.56 -9.33 -9.10
C VAL A 262 1.18 -10.73 -8.99
N GLU A 263 1.44 -11.39 -10.13
CA GLU A 263 2.06 -12.71 -10.19
C GLU A 263 3.52 -12.69 -9.71
N ASP A 264 4.30 -11.75 -10.23
CA ASP A 264 5.71 -11.64 -9.89
C ASP A 264 5.90 -11.20 -8.43
N LEU A 265 5.07 -10.27 -7.95
CA LEU A 265 5.05 -9.91 -6.54
C LEU A 265 4.67 -11.09 -5.65
N SER A 266 3.79 -12.00 -6.10
CA SER A 266 3.50 -13.23 -5.34
C SER A 266 4.74 -14.10 -5.19
N LYS A 267 5.57 -14.23 -6.23
CA LYS A 267 6.83 -14.99 -6.17
C LYS A 267 7.83 -14.34 -5.21
N PHE A 268 7.91 -13.01 -5.21
CA PHE A 268 8.72 -12.27 -4.23
C PHE A 268 8.22 -12.51 -2.80
N LEU A 269 6.90 -12.43 -2.55
CA LEU A 269 6.37 -12.74 -1.22
C LEU A 269 6.60 -14.20 -0.83
N ASP A 270 6.53 -15.14 -1.76
CA ASP A 270 6.82 -16.56 -1.49
C ASP A 270 8.28 -16.79 -1.05
N PHE A 271 9.23 -16.02 -1.60
CA PHE A 271 10.63 -16.02 -1.18
C PHE A 271 10.84 -15.55 0.27
N LEU A 272 9.97 -14.67 0.79
CA LEU A 272 10.13 -14.14 2.15
C LEU A 272 9.94 -15.23 3.21
N ASP A 273 10.94 -15.41 4.05
CA ASP A 273 10.90 -16.29 5.22
C ASP A 273 10.89 -15.50 6.55
N LYS A 274 10.16 -15.99 7.56
CA LYS A 274 9.94 -15.26 8.83
C LYS A 274 11.24 -15.08 9.61
N ASP A 275 12.02 -16.15 9.75
CA ASP A 275 13.22 -16.16 10.60
C ASP A 275 14.35 -15.39 9.93
N ASN A 276 14.52 -15.62 8.63
CA ASN A 276 15.51 -14.95 7.81
C ASN A 276 15.25 -13.44 7.62
N HIS A 277 14.00 -12.99 7.76
CA HIS A 277 13.63 -11.58 7.57
C HIS A 277 13.00 -10.94 8.82
N LYS A 278 13.23 -11.51 10.01
CA LYS A 278 12.61 -11.07 11.28
C LYS A 278 12.69 -9.57 11.56
N VAL A 279 13.75 -8.90 11.09
CA VAL A 279 14.00 -7.46 11.29
C VAL A 279 12.96 -6.57 10.60
N VAL A 280 12.31 -7.07 9.55
CA VAL A 280 11.26 -6.34 8.82
C VAL A 280 9.86 -6.89 9.10
N VAL A 281 9.73 -7.87 9.99
CA VAL A 281 8.44 -8.44 10.40
C VAL A 281 7.84 -7.59 11.50
N TYR A 282 6.63 -7.06 11.26
CA TYR A 282 5.83 -6.36 12.25
C TYR A 282 4.53 -7.13 12.49
N GLU A 283 4.24 -7.50 13.74
CA GLU A 283 3.03 -8.26 14.11
C GLU A 283 2.79 -9.56 13.32
N ASN A 284 3.87 -10.28 12.95
CA ASN A 284 3.86 -11.46 12.07
C ASN A 284 3.57 -11.18 10.60
N THR A 285 3.76 -9.94 10.16
CA THR A 285 3.49 -9.50 8.80
C THR A 285 4.69 -8.77 8.21
N ILE A 286 4.94 -8.99 6.92
CA ILE A 286 5.74 -8.08 6.09
C ILE A 286 4.79 -7.47 5.09
N SER A 287 4.65 -6.16 5.11
CA SER A 287 3.82 -5.43 4.15
C SER A 287 4.45 -4.11 3.74
N HIS A 288 4.04 -3.61 2.58
CA HIS A 288 4.31 -2.23 2.22
C HIS A 288 3.30 -1.71 1.20
N SER A 289 3.09 -0.40 1.22
CA SER A 289 2.20 0.31 0.30
C SER A 289 2.98 1.30 -0.56
N GLY A 290 2.51 1.50 -1.78
CA GLY A 290 3.00 2.51 -2.71
C GLY A 290 1.85 3.32 -3.26
N GLY A 291 2.06 4.62 -3.47
CA GLY A 291 1.05 5.46 -4.09
C GLY A 291 1.60 6.80 -4.57
N THR A 292 0.98 7.31 -5.62
CA THR A 292 1.08 8.69 -6.09
C THR A 292 -0.22 9.03 -6.84
N ARG A 293 -0.31 10.21 -7.45
CA ARG A 293 -1.43 10.53 -8.34
C ARG A 293 -1.65 9.44 -9.39
N GLY A 294 -2.87 8.94 -9.45
CA GLY A 294 -3.37 7.92 -10.33
C GLY A 294 -2.92 6.48 -10.08
N LYS A 295 -2.12 6.20 -9.05
CA LYS A 295 -1.51 4.88 -8.83
C LYS A 295 -1.54 4.46 -7.36
N ARG A 296 -1.82 3.18 -7.11
CA ARG A 296 -1.73 2.54 -5.78
C ARG A 296 -1.16 1.13 -5.93
N ALA A 297 -0.38 0.71 -4.95
CA ALA A 297 0.17 -0.64 -4.85
C ALA A 297 0.17 -1.08 -3.39
N TYR A 298 -0.13 -2.35 -3.14
CA TYR A 298 -0.07 -2.96 -1.83
C TYR A 298 0.41 -4.39 -1.93
N VAL A 299 1.32 -4.77 -1.03
CA VAL A 299 1.78 -6.14 -0.85
C VAL A 299 1.82 -6.47 0.63
N GLU A 300 1.44 -7.69 0.96
CA GLU A 300 1.45 -8.19 2.33
C GLU A 300 1.63 -9.70 2.34
N LYS A 301 2.50 -10.18 3.22
CA LYS A 301 2.60 -11.57 3.65
C LYS A 301 2.39 -11.64 5.15
N ASN A 302 1.38 -12.40 5.57
CA ASN A 302 1.13 -12.70 6.97
C ASN A 302 1.58 -14.13 7.27
N PHE A 303 2.54 -14.26 8.17
CA PHE A 303 3.15 -15.54 8.55
C PHE A 303 2.32 -16.32 9.56
N LYS A 304 1.49 -15.64 10.38
CA LYS A 304 0.66 -16.29 11.40
C LYS A 304 -0.53 -17.01 10.76
N ASP A 305 -1.22 -16.31 9.87
CA ASP A 305 -2.45 -16.77 9.22
C ASP A 305 -2.20 -17.28 7.79
N ASN A 306 -0.92 -17.34 7.38
CA ASN A 306 -0.43 -17.96 6.15
C ASN A 306 -1.16 -17.49 4.88
N TYR A 307 -1.17 -16.18 4.66
CA TYR A 307 -1.73 -15.58 3.45
C TYR A 307 -0.81 -14.54 2.83
N ASN A 308 -0.98 -14.35 1.51
CA ASN A 308 -0.45 -13.21 0.78
C ASN A 308 -1.62 -12.38 0.22
N LEU A 309 -1.53 -11.07 0.34
CA LEU A 309 -2.49 -10.11 -0.19
C LEU A 309 -1.74 -9.11 -1.07
N ILE A 310 -2.09 -9.07 -2.36
CA ILE A 310 -1.52 -8.15 -3.32
C ILE A 310 -2.65 -7.47 -4.09
N PHE A 311 -2.63 -6.14 -4.16
CA PHE A 311 -3.39 -5.42 -5.18
C PHE A 311 -2.58 -4.28 -5.78
N LEU A 312 -2.78 -4.08 -7.08
CA LEU A 312 -2.15 -3.03 -7.87
C LEU A 312 -3.25 -2.30 -8.62
N SER A 313 -3.30 -0.98 -8.49
CA SER A 313 -4.35 -0.16 -9.08
C SER A 313 -3.75 1.01 -9.85
N ASN A 314 -4.27 1.20 -11.06
CA ASN A 314 -3.98 2.34 -11.90
C ASN A 314 -5.09 3.41 -11.80
N PHE A 315 -5.79 3.43 -10.66
CA PHE A 315 -6.72 4.46 -10.26
C PHE A 315 -6.47 4.82 -8.79
N ASP A 316 -6.37 6.10 -8.45
CA ASP A 316 -6.02 6.52 -7.08
C ASP A 316 -7.20 6.86 -6.18
N GLY A 317 -8.41 7.00 -6.73
CA GLY A 317 -9.65 7.27 -6.02
C GLY A 317 -10.27 6.03 -5.34
N ILE A 318 -9.44 5.08 -4.91
CA ILE A 318 -9.89 3.85 -4.23
C ILE A 318 -9.94 4.05 -2.71
N PRO A 319 -10.88 3.40 -1.99
CA PRO A 319 -10.90 3.38 -0.53
C PRO A 319 -9.80 2.44 0.01
N PHE A 320 -8.55 2.86 -0.15
CA PHE A 320 -7.35 2.01 -0.01
C PHE A 320 -7.32 1.24 1.31
N GLN A 321 -7.44 1.93 2.45
CA GLN A 321 -7.34 1.31 3.77
C GLN A 321 -8.48 0.30 3.98
N LYS A 322 -9.70 0.66 3.60
CA LYS A 322 -10.87 -0.22 3.70
C LYS A 322 -10.71 -1.48 2.86
N ILE A 323 -10.14 -1.38 1.66
CA ILE A 323 -9.85 -2.53 0.81
C ILE A 323 -8.86 -3.47 1.49
N VAL A 324 -7.76 -2.94 2.06
CA VAL A 324 -6.78 -3.74 2.80
C VAL A 324 -7.46 -4.48 3.94
N GLU A 325 -8.19 -3.76 4.80
CA GLU A 325 -8.84 -4.33 5.98
C GLU A 325 -9.91 -5.37 5.64
N ASP A 326 -10.75 -5.10 4.65
CA ASP A 326 -11.82 -6.02 4.25
C ASP A 326 -11.25 -7.28 3.58
N LEU A 327 -10.22 -7.15 2.73
CA LEU A 327 -9.57 -8.33 2.14
C LEU A 327 -8.82 -9.16 3.19
N GLN A 328 -8.19 -8.53 4.19
CA GLN A 328 -7.62 -9.22 5.35
C GLN A 328 -8.71 -9.97 6.14
N LYS A 329 -9.84 -9.32 6.45
CA LYS A 329 -10.99 -9.96 7.12
C LYS A 329 -11.49 -11.17 6.34
N LEU A 330 -11.66 -11.04 5.03
CA LEU A 330 -12.09 -12.14 4.16
C LEU A 330 -11.09 -13.31 4.17
N LEU A 331 -9.78 -13.03 4.11
CA LEU A 331 -8.72 -14.05 4.24
C LEU A 331 -8.65 -14.74 5.61
N LEU A 332 -9.25 -14.11 6.63
CA LEU A 332 -9.43 -14.64 7.98
C LEU A 332 -10.83 -15.22 8.22
N GLU A 333 -11.63 -15.41 7.16
CA GLU A 333 -13.02 -15.91 7.24
C GLU A 333 -13.94 -15.05 8.14
N LYS A 334 -13.66 -13.74 8.23
CA LYS A 334 -14.47 -12.77 8.96
C LYS A 334 -15.46 -12.07 8.03
N GLU A 335 -16.61 -11.70 8.58
CA GLU A 335 -17.63 -10.95 7.86
C GLU A 335 -17.15 -9.54 7.48
N VAL A 336 -17.61 -9.08 6.31
CA VAL A 336 -17.35 -7.74 5.81
C VAL A 336 -18.64 -7.12 5.28
N ASP A 337 -18.79 -5.82 5.48
CA ASP A 337 -19.86 -5.06 4.86
C ASP A 337 -19.61 -4.92 3.37
N MET A 338 -20.56 -5.41 2.56
CA MET A 338 -20.48 -5.28 1.11
C MET A 338 -20.50 -3.80 0.71
N PRO A 339 -19.62 -3.36 -0.22
CA PRO A 339 -19.59 -1.99 -0.70
C PRO A 339 -20.96 -1.60 -1.26
N LYS A 340 -21.45 -0.42 -0.87
CA LYS A 340 -22.76 0.09 -1.29
C LYS A 340 -22.64 1.49 -1.86
N ASP A 341 -23.60 1.84 -2.70
CA ASP A 341 -23.80 3.23 -3.10
C ASP A 341 -24.13 4.05 -1.86
N ILE A 342 -23.43 5.17 -1.72
CA ILE A 342 -23.65 6.10 -0.63
C ILE A 342 -24.47 7.24 -1.20
N ASN A 343 -25.62 7.50 -0.59
CA ASN A 343 -26.53 8.57 -0.97
C ASN A 343 -27.03 9.26 0.29
N ARG A 344 -26.15 10.06 0.91
CA ARG A 344 -26.45 10.77 2.16
C ARG A 344 -27.40 11.92 1.88
N LYS A 345 -28.30 12.19 2.82
CA LYS A 345 -29.25 13.30 2.76
C LYS A 345 -28.95 14.27 3.90
N PRO A 346 -28.81 15.58 3.61
CA PRO A 346 -28.62 16.57 4.66
C PRO A 346 -29.84 16.61 5.58
N THR A 347 -29.61 16.72 6.87
CA THR A 347 -30.64 17.06 7.86
C THR A 347 -30.60 18.56 8.17
N LYS A 348 -31.55 19.07 8.95
CA LYS A 348 -31.49 20.44 9.47
C LYS A 348 -31.10 20.36 10.93
N ILE A 349 -30.16 21.20 11.33
CA ILE A 349 -29.75 21.35 12.73
C ILE A 349 -29.75 22.82 13.11
N SER A 350 -29.86 23.11 14.40
CA SER A 350 -30.00 24.50 14.87
C SER A 350 -28.75 25.33 14.59
N THR A 351 -28.93 26.59 14.18
CA THR A 351 -27.83 27.56 14.00
C THR A 351 -27.03 27.74 15.30
N ASN A 352 -27.67 27.63 16.46
CA ASN A 352 -26.98 27.66 17.77
C ASN A 352 -25.99 26.50 17.95
N LEU A 353 -26.30 25.32 17.43
CA LEU A 353 -25.38 24.19 17.45
C LEU A 353 -24.22 24.41 16.46
N LEU A 354 -24.52 24.89 15.24
CA LEU A 354 -23.50 25.23 14.24
C LEU A 354 -22.49 26.26 14.77
N LYS A 355 -22.97 27.30 15.47
CA LYS A 355 -22.11 28.30 16.14
C LYS A 355 -21.13 27.67 17.13
N LYS A 356 -21.54 26.63 17.85
CA LYS A 356 -20.66 25.93 18.80
C LYS A 356 -19.54 25.15 18.09
N TYR A 357 -19.79 24.71 16.85
CA TYR A 357 -18.86 23.94 16.02
C TYR A 357 -17.90 24.80 15.21
N ALA A 358 -18.30 26.01 14.81
CA ALA A 358 -17.44 26.95 14.09
C ALA A 358 -16.16 27.26 14.90
N GLY A 359 -15.00 27.28 14.26
CA GLY A 359 -13.71 27.51 14.91
C GLY A 359 -12.57 26.81 14.19
N THR A 360 -11.35 26.99 14.69
CA THR A 360 -10.15 26.39 14.10
C THR A 360 -9.75 25.12 14.83
N TYR A 361 -9.41 24.07 14.08
CA TYR A 361 -9.01 22.77 14.59
C TYR A 361 -7.64 22.38 14.04
N ASP A 362 -6.77 21.87 14.89
CA ASP A 362 -5.50 21.25 14.54
C ASP A 362 -5.64 19.73 14.54
N VAL A 363 -5.56 19.12 13.35
CA VAL A 363 -5.52 17.67 13.19
C VAL A 363 -4.06 17.20 13.24
N ILE A 364 -3.55 17.08 14.47
CA ILE A 364 -2.15 16.82 14.78
C ILE A 364 -1.63 15.58 14.03
N ASN A 365 -2.35 14.47 14.12
CA ASN A 365 -1.96 13.19 13.52
C ASN A 365 -2.12 13.15 11.98
N ALA A 366 -2.60 14.24 11.37
CA ALA A 366 -2.62 14.44 9.92
C ALA A 366 -1.56 15.48 9.48
N GLY A 367 -0.45 15.58 10.22
CA GLY A 367 0.64 16.51 9.90
C GLY A 367 0.31 17.96 10.22
N HIS A 368 -0.36 18.19 11.35
CA HIS A 368 -0.88 19.51 11.74
C HIS A 368 -1.77 20.15 10.67
N LEU A 369 -2.69 19.37 10.13
CA LEU A 369 -3.68 19.88 9.19
C LEU A 369 -4.60 20.86 9.93
N ILE A 370 -4.45 22.15 9.63
CA ILE A 370 -5.28 23.21 10.19
C ILE A 370 -6.55 23.39 9.35
N ILE A 371 -7.70 23.17 9.99
CA ILE A 371 -9.03 23.34 9.40
C ILE A 371 -9.75 24.45 10.15
N THR A 372 -10.24 25.46 9.44
CA THR A 372 -11.11 26.48 10.02
C THR A 372 -12.53 26.27 9.54
N LEU A 373 -13.47 26.05 10.45
CA LEU A 373 -14.89 25.91 10.16
C LEU A 373 -15.57 27.25 10.39
N LYS A 374 -16.12 27.85 9.34
CA LYS A 374 -16.85 29.13 9.43
C LYS A 374 -18.34 28.91 9.22
N LEU A 375 -19.16 29.56 10.04
CA LEU A 375 -20.60 29.57 9.83
C LEU A 375 -20.96 30.67 8.83
N GLU A 376 -21.47 30.28 7.67
CA GLU A 376 -21.91 31.18 6.61
C GLU A 376 -23.23 30.63 6.03
N ASN A 377 -24.24 31.47 5.83
CA ASN A 377 -25.54 31.07 5.27
C ASN A 377 -26.15 29.81 5.95
N ASP A 378 -26.17 29.79 7.29
CA ASP A 378 -26.64 28.66 8.11
C ASP A 378 -25.96 27.31 7.81
N SER A 379 -24.74 27.33 7.26
CA SER A 379 -23.95 26.14 6.96
C SER A 379 -22.50 26.31 7.43
N LEU A 380 -21.84 25.19 7.72
CA LEU A 380 -20.41 25.23 8.04
C LEU A 380 -19.59 25.09 6.75
N TYR A 381 -18.72 26.06 6.49
CA TYR A 381 -17.76 26.03 5.41
C TYR A 381 -16.38 25.67 5.92
N VAL A 382 -15.67 24.84 5.17
CA VAL A 382 -14.33 24.35 5.49
C VAL A 382 -13.31 25.27 4.84
N TYR A 383 -12.42 25.86 5.62
CA TYR A 383 -11.31 26.65 5.14
C TYR A 383 -9.98 25.98 5.49
N GLN A 384 -9.05 25.97 4.53
CA GLN A 384 -7.69 25.50 4.73
C GLN A 384 -6.72 26.47 4.06
N LYS A 385 -5.71 26.96 4.81
CA LYS A 385 -4.75 27.97 4.32
C LYS A 385 -5.42 29.20 3.67
N GLY A 386 -6.59 29.60 4.18
CA GLY A 386 -7.37 30.73 3.67
C GLY A 386 -8.31 30.41 2.50
N ASN A 387 -8.19 29.24 1.86
CA ASN A 387 -9.05 28.84 0.74
C ASN A 387 -10.33 28.17 1.26
N ASN A 388 -11.47 28.49 0.63
CA ASN A 388 -12.73 27.80 0.87
C ASN A 388 -12.73 26.46 0.13
N ASN A 389 -12.78 25.36 0.88
CA ASN A 389 -12.76 23.99 0.37
C ASN A 389 -14.17 23.38 0.28
N GLY A 390 -15.22 24.16 0.48
CA GLY A 390 -16.61 23.75 0.33
C GLY A 390 -17.39 23.71 1.64
N VAL A 391 -18.62 23.24 1.54
CA VAL A 391 -19.61 23.23 2.61
C VAL A 391 -19.75 21.84 3.24
N LEU A 392 -19.99 21.80 4.54
CA LEU A 392 -20.36 20.61 5.31
C LEU A 392 -21.87 20.55 5.49
N TYR A 393 -22.44 19.45 5.04
CA TYR A 393 -23.83 19.10 5.21
C TYR A 393 -24.00 18.24 6.48
N PRO A 394 -24.89 18.59 7.42
CA PRO A 394 -25.15 17.75 8.58
C PRO A 394 -25.87 16.48 8.14
N GLU A 395 -25.40 15.32 8.59
CA GLU A 395 -26.16 14.06 8.55
C GLU A 395 -27.02 13.93 9.81
N ASN A 396 -26.49 14.35 10.95
CA ASN A 396 -27.20 14.49 12.22
C ASN A 396 -26.55 15.61 13.05
N ASP A 397 -26.93 15.72 14.32
CA ASP A 397 -26.43 16.75 15.25
C ASP A 397 -24.90 16.77 15.42
N THR A 398 -24.21 15.67 15.13
CA THR A 398 -22.77 15.51 15.37
C THR A 398 -21.97 15.14 14.13
N ILE A 399 -22.56 14.47 13.14
CA ILE A 399 -21.87 13.98 11.95
C ILE A 399 -22.21 14.85 10.75
N PHE A 400 -21.17 15.23 9.99
CA PHE A 400 -21.25 16.06 8.81
C PHE A 400 -20.52 15.41 7.64
N PHE A 401 -20.83 15.86 6.42
CA PHE A 401 -20.20 15.38 5.19
C PHE A 401 -20.08 16.46 4.12
N ALA A 402 -19.04 16.36 3.30
CA ALA A 402 -18.86 17.26 2.15
C ALA A 402 -19.42 16.66 0.86
N ASP A 403 -19.30 15.35 0.66
CA ASP A 403 -19.81 14.65 -0.52
C ASP A 403 -20.88 13.62 -0.13
N LYS A 404 -22.09 13.79 -0.66
CA LYS A 404 -23.22 12.88 -0.46
C LYS A 404 -22.96 11.45 -0.95
N LYS A 405 -21.94 11.26 -1.80
CA LYS A 405 -21.50 9.96 -2.33
C LYS A 405 -20.28 9.37 -1.62
N SER A 406 -19.82 10.02 -0.56
CA SER A 406 -18.65 9.59 0.22
C SER A 406 -19.01 9.15 1.64
N GLU A 407 -18.26 8.17 2.13
CA GLU A 407 -18.28 7.70 3.53
C GLU A 407 -17.51 8.67 4.43
N GLU A 408 -16.68 9.53 3.84
CA GLU A 408 -15.91 10.55 4.56
C GLU A 408 -16.82 11.49 5.34
N SER A 409 -16.41 11.78 6.55
CA SER A 409 -17.24 12.47 7.52
C SER A 409 -16.41 13.31 8.47
N LEU A 410 -17.05 14.30 9.06
CA LEU A 410 -16.51 15.04 10.19
C LEU A 410 -17.50 14.90 11.33
N GLU A 411 -17.08 14.25 12.42
CA GLU A 411 -17.88 14.04 13.63
C GLU A 411 -17.40 14.96 14.75
N PHE A 412 -18.31 15.71 15.35
CA PHE A 412 -18.05 16.49 16.56
C PHE A 412 -18.29 15.65 17.80
N LYS A 413 -17.31 15.63 18.71
CA LYS A 413 -17.42 15.00 20.03
C LYS A 413 -17.01 15.97 21.12
N LYS A 414 -17.45 15.70 22.35
CA LYS A 414 -17.04 16.45 23.55
C LYS A 414 -16.00 15.66 24.32
N ASP A 415 -15.00 16.35 24.85
CA ASP A 415 -14.10 15.79 25.86
C ASP A 415 -14.76 15.78 27.26
N SER A 416 -14.04 15.27 28.26
CA SER A 416 -14.50 15.22 29.66
C SER A 416 -14.80 16.60 30.27
N LEU A 417 -14.32 17.68 29.64
CA LEU A 417 -14.55 19.06 30.07
C LEU A 417 -15.65 19.75 29.24
N GLY A 418 -16.35 18.99 28.38
CA GLY A 418 -17.43 19.49 27.54
C GLY A 418 -16.98 20.28 26.31
N ARG A 419 -15.68 20.33 26.01
CA ARG A 419 -15.13 21.06 24.86
C ARG A 419 -15.23 20.21 23.60
N TYR A 420 -15.60 20.84 22.50
CA TYR A 420 -15.70 20.14 21.22
C TYR A 420 -14.33 19.87 20.60
N TYR A 421 -14.17 18.65 20.08
CA TYR A 421 -13.12 18.22 19.18
C TYR A 421 -13.74 17.53 17.97
N ILE A 422 -12.98 17.38 16.90
CA ILE A 422 -13.44 16.72 15.67
C ILE A 422 -12.79 15.36 15.49
N LEU A 423 -13.50 14.44 14.87
CA LEU A 423 -12.98 13.23 14.26
C LEU A 423 -13.21 13.35 12.75
N LEU A 424 -12.11 13.41 11.99
CA LEU A 424 -12.12 13.50 10.55
C LEU A 424 -11.89 12.10 9.96
N ASP A 425 -12.89 11.57 9.27
CA ASP A 425 -12.80 10.33 8.50
C ASP A 425 -12.36 10.66 7.08
N PHE A 426 -11.18 10.19 6.69
CA PHE A 426 -10.60 10.42 5.37
C PHE A 426 -9.92 9.15 4.85
N GLN A 427 -10.34 8.68 3.66
CA GLN A 427 -9.81 7.44 3.04
C GLN A 427 -9.80 6.20 3.96
N GLY A 428 -10.75 6.13 4.90
CA GLY A 428 -10.87 5.02 5.86
C GLY A 428 -10.03 5.17 7.13
N VAL A 429 -9.28 6.27 7.29
CA VAL A 429 -8.55 6.59 8.52
C VAL A 429 -9.27 7.70 9.28
N ARG A 430 -9.34 7.57 10.60
CA ARG A 430 -9.99 8.53 11.49
C ARG A 430 -8.96 9.35 12.26
N PHE A 431 -8.92 10.65 12.01
CA PHE A 431 -7.98 11.58 12.65
C PHE A 431 -8.68 12.45 13.69
N LYS A 432 -8.08 12.58 14.87
CA LYS A 432 -8.56 13.51 15.91
C LYS A 432 -8.02 14.91 15.65
N GLY A 433 -8.92 15.89 15.58
CA GLY A 433 -8.60 17.32 15.54
C GLY A 433 -8.99 18.02 16.83
N VAL A 434 -8.07 18.75 17.44
CA VAL A 434 -8.33 19.53 18.67
C VAL A 434 -8.59 20.98 18.32
N ARG A 435 -9.55 21.61 19.01
CA ARG A 435 -9.87 23.02 18.77
C ARG A 435 -8.73 23.90 19.27
N ILE A 436 -8.28 24.83 18.43
CA ILE A 436 -7.32 25.87 18.78
C ILE A 436 -8.11 27.00 19.46
N PRO A 437 -7.70 27.47 20.65
CA PRO A 437 -8.30 28.65 21.27
C PRO A 437 -8.18 29.86 20.34
N GLU A 438 -9.27 30.58 20.14
CA GLU A 438 -9.20 31.91 19.53
C GLU A 438 -8.47 32.85 20.51
N LYS A 439 -7.51 33.63 19.99
CA LYS A 439 -6.75 34.61 20.79
C LYS A 439 -7.58 35.85 21.06
#